data_AF-A0A8J8KBX6-F1
#
_entry.id   AF-A0A8J8KBX6-F1
#
_cell.length_a   1.000
_cell.length_b   1.000
_cell.length_c   1.000
_cell.angle_alpha   90.00
_cell.angle_beta   90.00
_cell.angle_gamma   90.00
#
_symmetry.space_group_name_H-M   'P 1'
#
loop_
_entity.id
_entity.type
_entity.pdbx_description
1 polymer ?
#
loop_
_entity_poly.entity_id
_entity_poly.type
_entity_poly.pdbx_seq_one_letter_code
_entity_poly.pdbx_strand_id
1 'polypeptide(L)'
;MRTSLFSLLLMFVTFSSVFAQKKDEYRKAEIFMNDGTKLNILFVGYTYPNGNFLSNFATSNVYKFEYKLTEDSKIEKVDAKDVQSLTIFDDSGDVTSKIYKLDLKAINTKGELVDKSRDSFQPILYDGKLQIYGSNIFACEGNGKSLCRYAYSVFYIKNSKEQYGIMPVDFDRINLFNLGSIPEKMVEAFKYVGKDCPEFQQYLKVFEGKVVEKSYQKKMKEDYKNLYNKANEEAKKSGKSFGESQQLFGDYMLEYYLDFYKGIVMEYEKNCK
;
A
#
# COMPACT_ATOMS: atom_id res chain seq x y z
N MET A 1 -10.68 34.39 38.79
CA MET A 1 -11.05 33.14 38.08
C MET A 1 -10.52 33.23 36.66
N ARG A 2 -9.45 32.49 36.36
CA ARG A 2 -8.77 32.50 35.06
C ARG A 2 -9.48 31.56 34.09
N THR A 3 -9.83 32.08 32.93
CA THR A 3 -10.33 31.37 31.76
C THR A 3 -9.22 30.47 31.18
N SER A 4 -9.49 29.16 31.07
CA SER A 4 -8.59 28.22 30.38
C SER A 4 -8.89 28.23 28.89
N LEU A 5 -7.89 28.62 28.10
CA LEU A 5 -7.84 28.46 26.65
C LEU A 5 -7.60 26.98 26.33
N PHE A 6 -8.58 26.29 25.75
CA PHE A 6 -8.38 25.00 25.12
C PHE A 6 -7.66 25.22 23.78
N SER A 7 -6.35 24.96 23.74
CA SER A 7 -5.60 24.87 22.49
C SER A 7 -5.86 23.51 21.86
N LEU A 8 -6.62 23.49 20.76
CA LEU A 8 -6.80 22.34 19.91
C LEU A 8 -5.53 22.14 19.08
N LEU A 9 -4.63 21.26 19.54
CA LEU A 9 -3.42 20.88 18.83
C LEU A 9 -3.79 19.92 17.69
N LEU A 10 -3.93 20.44 16.47
CA LEU A 10 -4.07 19.64 15.26
C LEU A 10 -2.71 18.98 14.96
N MET A 11 -2.54 17.70 15.28
CA MET A 11 -1.41 16.93 14.78
C MET A 11 -1.61 16.68 13.28
N PHE A 12 -0.91 17.44 12.45
CA PHE A 12 -0.69 17.06 11.06
C PHE A 12 0.25 15.84 11.05
N VAL A 13 -0.31 14.65 10.84
CA VAL A 13 0.46 13.46 10.50
C VAL A 13 0.94 13.66 9.07
N THR A 14 2.16 14.16 8.90
CA THR A 14 2.82 14.21 7.60
C THR A 14 3.23 12.78 7.24
N PHE A 15 2.42 12.10 6.42
CA PHE A 15 2.87 10.92 5.70
C PHE A 15 3.99 11.34 4.75
N SER A 16 5.22 10.98 5.10
CA SER A 16 6.38 11.21 4.22
C SER A 16 6.30 10.21 3.07
N SER A 17 6.05 10.70 1.85
CA SER A 17 6.09 9.93 0.61
C SER A 17 7.37 9.10 0.54
N VAL A 18 7.25 7.78 0.49
CA VAL A 18 8.40 6.86 0.53
C VAL A 18 9.22 6.86 -0.78
N PHE A 19 8.86 7.62 -1.80
CA PHE A 19 9.49 7.48 -3.13
C PHE A 19 9.95 8.80 -3.76
N ALA A 20 10.79 9.56 -3.06
CA ALA A 20 11.62 10.59 -3.69
C ALA A 20 13.01 10.64 -3.03
N GLN A 21 13.89 9.70 -3.35
CA GLN A 21 15.30 9.76 -2.93
C GLN A 21 16.01 10.88 -3.69
N LYS A 22 16.14 12.03 -3.01
CA LYS A 22 17.27 12.95 -3.20
C LYS A 22 18.55 12.19 -2.85
N LYS A 23 19.65 12.57 -3.49
CA LYS A 23 20.90 11.78 -3.61
C LYS A 23 21.71 11.60 -2.31
N ASP A 24 21.35 12.21 -1.17
CA ASP A 24 22.33 12.43 -0.09
C ASP A 24 22.01 11.88 1.31
N GLU A 25 21.14 10.87 1.49
CA GLU A 25 21.17 10.12 2.77
C GLU A 25 20.61 8.71 2.62
N TYR A 26 21.45 7.70 2.87
CA TYR A 26 21.00 6.33 3.00
C TYR A 26 20.22 6.21 4.32
N ARG A 27 19.02 5.62 4.27
CA ARG A 27 18.20 5.50 5.49
C ARG A 27 18.67 4.32 6.32
N LYS A 28 18.78 4.51 7.64
CA LYS A 28 19.00 3.39 8.56
C LYS A 28 17.84 2.40 8.42
N ALA A 29 18.16 1.11 8.35
CA ALA A 29 17.16 0.07 8.26
C ALA A 29 17.63 -1.24 8.92
N GLU A 30 16.67 -2.10 9.26
CA GLU A 30 16.90 -3.46 9.75
C GLU A 30 16.23 -4.43 8.78
N ILE A 31 17.00 -5.37 8.21
CA ILE A 31 16.47 -6.51 7.48
C ILE A 31 16.33 -7.69 8.45
N PHE A 32 15.15 -8.29 8.50
CA PHE A 32 14.90 -9.55 9.20
C PHE A 32 14.81 -10.69 8.20
N MET A 33 15.65 -11.69 8.40
CA MET A 33 15.85 -12.83 7.49
C MET A 33 14.98 -14.02 7.90
N ASN A 34 14.70 -14.92 6.96
CA ASN A 34 13.90 -16.12 7.22
C ASN A 34 14.56 -17.12 8.19
N ASP A 35 15.88 -17.07 8.35
CA ASP A 35 16.64 -17.87 9.32
C ASP A 35 16.63 -17.27 10.74
N GLY A 36 15.94 -16.14 10.92
CA GLY A 36 15.85 -15.41 12.19
C GLY A 36 16.99 -14.42 12.43
N THR A 37 17.93 -14.26 11.48
CA THR A 37 19.00 -13.27 11.60
C THR A 37 18.51 -11.85 11.31
N LYS A 38 19.21 -10.86 11.87
CA LYS A 38 18.95 -9.43 11.70
C LYS A 38 20.17 -8.73 11.15
N LEU A 39 19.98 -7.88 10.15
CA LEU A 39 21.04 -7.07 9.55
C LEU A 39 20.69 -5.58 9.70
N ASN A 40 21.51 -4.86 10.46
CA ASN A 40 21.46 -3.40 10.53
C ASN A 40 22.23 -2.82 9.34
N ILE A 41 21.56 -2.00 8.55
CA ILE A 41 22.05 -1.55 7.25
C ILE A 41 21.73 -0.07 7.00
N LEU A 42 22.41 0.47 6.00
CA LEU A 42 22.04 1.67 5.28
C LEU A 42 21.32 1.26 3.99
N PHE A 43 20.00 1.49 3.94
CA PHE A 43 19.16 1.07 2.82
C PHE A 43 19.42 1.93 1.58
N VAL A 44 19.72 1.26 0.47
CA VAL A 44 19.97 1.90 -0.83
C VAL A 44 18.71 1.84 -1.68
N GLY A 45 18.13 0.65 -1.86
CA GLY A 45 16.96 0.48 -2.71
C GLY A 45 16.60 -0.98 -2.99
N TYR A 46 15.70 -1.16 -3.96
CA TYR A 46 15.26 -2.47 -4.44
C TYR A 46 15.75 -2.73 -5.86
N THR A 47 16.12 -3.97 -6.14
CA THR A 47 16.18 -4.48 -7.51
C THR A 47 14.84 -5.10 -7.87
N TYR A 48 14.18 -4.56 -8.88
CA TYR A 48 12.94 -5.11 -9.46
C TYR A 48 13.26 -6.11 -10.58
N PRO A 49 12.34 -7.05 -10.90
CA PRO A 49 12.46 -7.87 -12.10
C PRO A 49 12.58 -6.98 -13.35
N ASN A 50 13.50 -7.30 -14.26
CA ASN A 50 13.53 -6.68 -15.58
C ASN A 50 12.31 -7.18 -16.37
N GLY A 51 11.36 -6.30 -16.65
CA GLY A 51 10.12 -6.66 -17.31
C GLY A 51 9.34 -5.46 -17.84
N ASN A 52 8.51 -5.69 -18.86
CA ASN A 52 7.47 -4.74 -19.25
C ASN A 52 6.39 -4.65 -18.15
N PHE A 53 5.59 -3.58 -18.16
CA PHE A 53 4.54 -3.32 -17.16
C PHE A 53 3.63 -4.53 -16.87
N LEU A 54 3.34 -5.36 -17.89
CA LEU A 54 2.53 -6.57 -17.76
C LEU A 54 3.27 -7.74 -17.09
N SER A 55 4.56 -7.93 -17.35
CA SER A 55 5.37 -8.99 -16.72
C SER A 55 5.65 -8.74 -15.23
N ASN A 56 5.59 -7.48 -14.79
CA ASN A 56 5.80 -7.12 -13.38
C ASN A 56 4.66 -7.56 -12.45
N PHE A 57 3.51 -7.94 -13.02
CA PHE A 57 2.46 -8.58 -12.26
C PHE A 57 2.81 -10.05 -11.99
N ALA A 58 3.39 -10.80 -12.93
CA ALA A 58 3.50 -12.27 -12.82
C ALA A 58 4.55 -12.79 -11.82
N THR A 59 5.38 -11.94 -11.21
CA THR A 59 6.51 -12.34 -10.37
C THR A 59 6.56 -11.52 -9.06
N SER A 60 7.46 -11.89 -8.15
CA SER A 60 7.73 -11.07 -6.96
C SER A 60 8.04 -9.63 -7.35
N ASN A 61 7.51 -8.66 -6.62
CA ASN A 61 7.80 -7.26 -6.89
C ASN A 61 9.25 -6.88 -6.54
N VAL A 62 10.01 -7.68 -5.79
CA VAL A 62 11.39 -7.38 -5.41
C VAL A 62 12.25 -8.63 -5.55
N TYR A 63 13.36 -8.56 -6.29
CA TYR A 63 14.33 -9.66 -6.37
C TYR A 63 15.46 -9.53 -5.36
N LYS A 64 15.94 -8.30 -5.11
CA LYS A 64 17.05 -8.08 -4.18
C LYS A 64 16.84 -6.78 -3.42
N PHE A 65 17.32 -6.76 -2.18
CA PHE A 65 17.50 -5.55 -1.41
C PHE A 65 18.95 -5.11 -1.54
N GLU A 66 19.16 -3.85 -1.89
CA GLU A 66 20.48 -3.24 -2.01
C GLU A 66 20.76 -2.42 -0.75
N TYR A 67 21.93 -2.64 -0.15
CA TYR A 67 22.29 -2.00 1.10
C TYR A 67 23.78 -1.74 1.24
N LYS A 68 24.14 -0.94 2.24
CA LYS A 68 25.51 -0.70 2.70
C LYS A 68 25.60 -1.01 4.19
N LEU A 69 26.77 -1.42 4.67
CA LEU A 69 27.02 -1.59 6.12
C LEU A 69 27.45 -0.28 6.78
N THR A 70 28.20 0.53 6.03
CA THR A 70 28.63 1.89 6.39
C THR A 70 28.57 2.78 5.15
N GLU A 71 28.61 4.11 5.31
CA GLU A 71 28.50 5.05 4.17
C GLU A 71 29.57 4.82 3.10
N ASP A 72 30.80 4.47 3.52
CA ASP A 72 31.95 4.20 2.68
C ASP A 72 31.99 2.77 2.11
N SER A 73 31.16 1.87 2.62
CA SER A 73 31.14 0.48 2.14
C SER A 73 30.58 0.36 0.71
N LYS A 74 30.96 -0.72 0.03
CA LYS A 74 30.36 -1.10 -1.26
C LYS A 74 28.89 -1.46 -1.08
N ILE A 75 28.11 -1.32 -2.15
CA ILE A 75 26.72 -1.79 -2.17
C ILE A 75 26.74 -3.33 -2.17
N GLU A 76 26.12 -3.91 -1.16
CA GLU A 76 25.83 -5.33 -1.04
C GLU A 76 24.39 -5.63 -1.43
N LYS A 77 24.09 -6.91 -1.66
CA LYS A 77 22.77 -7.37 -2.08
C LYS A 77 22.39 -8.61 -1.30
N VAL A 78 21.14 -8.66 -0.87
CA VAL A 78 20.50 -9.86 -0.32
C VAL A 78 19.31 -10.25 -1.18
N ASP A 79 19.17 -11.55 -1.45
CA ASP A 79 18.06 -12.08 -2.25
C ASP A 79 16.75 -11.95 -1.45
N ALA A 80 15.70 -11.44 -2.11
CA ALA A 80 14.41 -11.22 -1.48
C ALA A 80 13.72 -12.52 -1.03
N LYS A 81 14.11 -13.67 -1.58
CA LYS A 81 13.63 -14.99 -1.12
C LYS A 81 14.06 -15.29 0.32
N ASP A 82 15.17 -14.70 0.79
CA ASP A 82 15.76 -14.95 2.11
C ASP A 82 15.30 -13.90 3.14
N VAL A 83 14.61 -12.85 2.69
CA VAL A 83 14.13 -11.73 3.52
C VAL A 83 12.68 -11.95 3.94
N GLN A 84 12.39 -11.74 5.22
CA GLN A 84 11.04 -11.75 5.77
C GLN A 84 10.44 -10.34 5.84
N SER A 85 11.22 -9.37 6.33
CA SER A 85 10.77 -7.98 6.46
C SER A 85 11.93 -6.98 6.45
N LEU A 86 11.60 -5.72 6.17
CA LEU A 86 12.49 -4.55 6.23
C LEU A 86 11.83 -3.48 7.11
N THR A 87 12.54 -3.00 8.12
CA THR A 87 12.13 -1.83 8.92
C THR A 87 13.02 -0.65 8.58
N ILE A 88 12.43 0.50 8.23
CA ILE A 88 13.15 1.73 7.90
C ILE A 88 12.95 2.73 9.05
N PHE A 89 14.04 3.38 9.44
CA PHE A 89 14.07 4.37 10.51
C PHE A 89 14.33 5.78 9.96
N ASP A 90 13.89 6.80 10.68
CA ASP A 90 14.38 8.16 10.51
C ASP A 90 15.69 8.40 11.27
N ASP A 91 16.18 9.64 11.22
CA ASP A 91 17.45 10.02 11.83
C ASP A 91 17.40 10.02 13.36
N SER A 92 16.20 10.18 13.93
CA SER A 92 15.94 10.09 15.37
C SER A 92 15.90 8.63 15.86
N GLY A 93 15.84 7.67 14.93
CA GLY A 93 15.71 6.25 15.22
C GLY A 93 14.26 5.77 15.33
N ASP A 94 13.28 6.61 14.98
CA ASP A 94 11.88 6.23 14.98
C ASP A 94 11.53 5.45 13.70
N VAL A 95 10.61 4.49 13.82
CA VAL A 95 10.20 3.66 12.69
C VAL A 95 9.33 4.46 11.72
N THR A 96 9.79 4.64 10.49
CA THR A 96 9.03 5.33 9.42
C THR A 96 8.28 4.37 8.51
N SER A 97 8.75 3.13 8.38
CA SER A 97 8.09 2.11 7.56
C SER A 97 8.45 0.71 8.02
N LYS A 98 7.47 -0.20 8.05
CA LYS A 98 7.70 -1.65 8.20
C LYS A 98 7.14 -2.35 6.97
N ILE A 99 8.00 -3.04 6.25
CA ILE A 99 7.70 -3.70 4.98
C ILE A 99 7.80 -5.19 5.17
N TYR A 100 6.76 -5.91 4.79
CA TYR A 100 6.64 -7.35 5.01
C TYR A 100 6.53 -8.08 3.69
N LYS A 101 7.14 -9.25 3.63
CA LYS A 101 6.85 -10.24 2.60
C LYS A 101 5.44 -10.81 2.80
N LEU A 102 4.64 -10.79 1.74
CA LEU A 102 3.30 -11.35 1.72
C LEU A 102 3.18 -12.37 0.60
N ASP A 103 2.89 -13.62 0.93
CA ASP A 103 2.40 -14.57 -0.07
C ASP A 103 1.00 -14.13 -0.50
N LEU A 104 0.76 -14.04 -1.80
CA LEU A 104 -0.45 -13.43 -2.33
C LEU A 104 -1.52 -14.46 -2.69
N LYS A 105 -2.74 -14.20 -2.24
CA LYS A 105 -3.95 -14.92 -2.63
C LYS A 105 -5.04 -13.93 -3.09
N ALA A 106 -6.03 -14.42 -3.82
CA ALA A 106 -7.19 -13.64 -4.22
C ALA A 106 -8.47 -14.48 -4.18
N ILE A 107 -9.62 -13.82 -4.10
CA ILE A 107 -10.92 -14.48 -4.21
C ILE A 107 -11.35 -14.46 -5.68
N ASN A 108 -11.66 -15.62 -6.24
CA ASN A 108 -12.17 -15.70 -7.61
C ASN A 108 -13.67 -15.37 -7.69
N THR A 109 -14.23 -15.35 -8.89
CA THR A 109 -15.66 -15.04 -9.12
C THR A 109 -16.63 -16.06 -8.52
N LYS A 110 -16.15 -17.21 -8.04
CA LYS A 110 -16.93 -18.23 -7.34
C LYS A 110 -16.83 -18.12 -5.82
N GLY A 111 -16.10 -17.12 -5.30
CA GLY A 111 -15.84 -16.97 -3.87
C GLY A 111 -14.73 -17.88 -3.35
N GLU A 112 -13.97 -18.55 -4.23
CA GLU A 112 -12.92 -19.48 -3.82
C GLU A 112 -11.58 -18.76 -3.68
N LEU A 113 -10.81 -19.14 -2.65
CA LEU A 113 -9.44 -18.68 -2.45
C LEU A 113 -8.52 -19.29 -3.51
N VAL A 114 -7.84 -18.43 -4.26
CA VAL A 114 -6.90 -18.81 -5.30
C VAL A 114 -5.51 -18.31 -4.95
N ASP A 115 -4.54 -19.22 -5.01
CA ASP A 115 -3.13 -18.90 -4.87
C ASP A 115 -2.62 -18.15 -6.11
N LYS A 116 -1.90 -17.04 -5.90
CA LYS A 116 -1.32 -16.26 -7.00
C LYS A 116 0.07 -16.72 -7.39
N SER A 117 0.67 -17.65 -6.62
CA SER A 117 2.00 -18.21 -6.81
C SER A 117 3.08 -17.13 -6.95
N ARG A 118 2.90 -16.04 -6.22
CA ARG A 118 3.86 -14.93 -6.11
C ARG A 118 3.74 -14.28 -4.75
N ASP A 119 4.80 -13.59 -4.36
CA ASP A 119 4.86 -12.79 -3.16
C ASP A 119 4.91 -11.29 -3.50
N SER A 120 4.73 -10.45 -2.48
CA SER A 120 5.00 -9.02 -2.58
C SER A 120 5.51 -8.46 -1.26
N PHE A 121 6.55 -7.63 -1.35
CA PHE A 121 7.01 -6.80 -0.24
C PHE A 121 6.22 -5.51 -0.19
N GLN A 122 5.50 -5.30 0.91
CA GLN A 122 4.57 -4.18 1.06
C GLN A 122 4.68 -3.55 2.45
N PRO A 123 4.63 -2.21 2.55
CA PRO A 123 4.56 -1.56 3.84
C PRO A 123 3.21 -1.83 4.50
N ILE A 124 3.23 -2.01 5.82
CA ILE A 124 2.01 -2.02 6.63
C ILE A 124 1.50 -0.58 6.73
N LEU A 125 0.24 -0.38 6.36
CA LEU A 125 -0.46 0.91 6.39
C LEU A 125 -1.41 1.00 7.59
N TYR A 126 -1.88 -0.15 8.08
CA TYR A 126 -2.72 -0.26 9.26
C TYR A 126 -2.47 -1.59 9.97
N ASP A 127 -2.15 -1.52 11.27
CA ASP A 127 -1.84 -2.66 12.12
C ASP A 127 -2.97 -2.89 13.13
N GLY A 128 -3.98 -3.66 12.71
CA GLY A 128 -5.17 -4.00 13.50
C GLY A 128 -5.46 -5.50 13.48
N LYS A 129 -6.67 -5.91 13.88
CA LYS A 129 -7.07 -7.34 13.83
C LYS A 129 -7.08 -7.86 12.39
N LEU A 130 -7.45 -7.00 11.45
CA LEU A 130 -7.16 -7.15 10.04
C LEU A 130 -6.12 -6.08 9.67
N GLN A 131 -4.97 -6.54 9.19
CA GLN A 131 -3.88 -5.66 8.79
C GLN A 131 -4.07 -5.24 7.33
N ILE A 132 -3.73 -3.99 7.03
CA ILE A 132 -3.77 -3.45 5.67
C ILE A 132 -2.34 -3.14 5.25
N TYR A 133 -1.95 -3.66 4.09
CA TYR A 133 -0.68 -3.40 3.44
C TYR A 133 -0.94 -2.76 2.08
N GLY A 134 0.00 -1.96 1.57
CA GLY A 134 -0.17 -1.42 0.23
C GLY A 134 0.83 -0.34 -0.14
N SER A 135 0.89 -0.03 -1.43
CA SER A 135 1.78 0.98 -1.97
C SER A 135 1.23 1.56 -3.26
N ASN A 136 1.75 2.71 -3.67
CA ASN A 136 1.47 3.26 -4.99
C ASN A 136 2.33 2.59 -6.06
N ILE A 137 1.71 2.35 -7.21
CA ILE A 137 2.37 1.92 -8.44
C ILE A 137 2.40 3.09 -9.40
N PHE A 138 3.58 3.36 -9.95
CA PHE A 138 3.81 4.41 -10.94
C PHE A 138 4.24 3.78 -12.26
N ALA A 139 3.72 4.30 -13.37
CA ALA A 139 4.16 3.97 -14.71
C ALA A 139 5.11 5.08 -15.20
N CYS A 140 6.38 4.75 -15.43
CA CYS A 140 7.38 5.69 -15.89
C CYS A 140 7.71 5.46 -17.36
N GLU A 141 7.77 6.54 -18.14
CA GLU A 141 8.18 6.50 -19.54
C GLU A 141 9.68 6.83 -19.69
N GLY A 142 10.41 5.99 -20.44
CA GLY A 142 11.84 6.15 -20.69
C GLY A 142 12.74 5.84 -19.48
N ASN A 143 14.02 6.19 -19.59
CA ASN A 143 15.04 5.91 -18.57
C ASN A 143 15.09 6.95 -17.43
N GLY A 144 14.10 7.84 -17.32
CA GLY A 144 14.11 8.99 -16.40
C GLY A 144 12.96 8.98 -15.38
N LYS A 145 13.28 9.26 -14.11
CA LYS A 145 12.31 9.40 -13.01
C LYS A 145 11.35 10.61 -13.17
N SER A 146 11.61 11.51 -14.10
CA SER A 146 10.85 12.77 -14.27
C SER A 146 9.51 12.61 -15.00
N LEU A 147 9.25 11.47 -15.63
CA LEU A 147 8.02 11.17 -16.37
C LEU A 147 7.27 9.95 -15.81
N CYS A 148 7.22 9.84 -14.48
CA CYS A 148 6.42 8.85 -13.79
C CYS A 148 4.99 9.38 -13.57
N ARG A 149 3.99 8.60 -13.97
CA ARG A 149 2.57 8.84 -13.72
C ARG A 149 2.05 7.87 -12.69
N TYR A 150 1.20 8.35 -11.78
CA TYR A 150 0.48 7.44 -10.89
C TYR A 150 -0.41 6.51 -11.74
N ALA A 151 -0.31 5.21 -11.50
CA ALA A 151 -1.10 4.20 -12.19
C ALA A 151 -2.28 3.75 -11.31
N TYR A 152 -1.98 3.22 -10.13
CA TYR A 152 -2.96 2.74 -9.15
C TYR A 152 -2.25 2.46 -7.81
N SER A 153 -3.01 2.33 -6.73
CA SER A 153 -2.54 1.83 -5.44
C SER A 153 -2.88 0.35 -5.31
N VAL A 154 -1.91 -0.47 -4.91
CA VAL A 154 -2.15 -1.85 -4.52
C VAL A 154 -2.45 -1.92 -3.04
N PHE A 155 -3.40 -2.78 -2.68
CA PHE A 155 -3.74 -3.06 -1.30
C PHE A 155 -3.86 -4.56 -1.09
N TYR A 156 -3.47 -4.99 0.11
CA TYR A 156 -3.59 -6.36 0.58
C TYR A 156 -4.15 -6.33 2.00
N ILE A 157 -5.10 -7.21 2.27
CA ILE A 157 -5.68 -7.40 3.60
C ILE A 157 -5.23 -8.74 4.14
N LYS A 158 -4.81 -8.76 5.41
CA LYS A 158 -4.33 -9.97 6.06
C LYS A 158 -5.03 -10.10 7.41
N ASN A 159 -5.63 -11.26 7.66
CA ASN A 159 -6.02 -11.62 9.01
C ASN A 159 -4.73 -11.94 9.80
N SER A 160 -4.55 -11.36 10.98
CA SER A 160 -3.31 -11.51 11.76
C SER A 160 -2.99 -12.97 12.13
N LYS A 161 -3.98 -13.87 12.06
CA LYS A 161 -3.84 -15.31 12.27
C LYS A 161 -3.33 -16.08 11.05
N GLU A 162 -3.36 -15.48 9.87
CA GLU A 162 -3.00 -16.09 8.59
C GLU A 162 -1.58 -15.67 8.18
N GLN A 163 -0.96 -16.43 7.25
CA GLN A 163 0.41 -16.14 6.75
C GLN A 163 0.43 -15.47 5.37
N TYR A 164 -0.74 -15.26 4.74
CA TYR A 164 -0.86 -14.70 3.39
C TYR A 164 -1.66 -13.40 3.37
N GLY A 165 -1.37 -12.56 2.39
CA GLY A 165 -2.18 -11.38 2.06
C GLY A 165 -3.23 -11.70 1.00
N ILE A 166 -4.44 -11.22 1.19
CA ILE A 166 -5.52 -11.31 0.20
C ILE A 166 -5.58 -10.01 -0.58
N MET A 167 -5.61 -10.12 -1.90
CA MET A 167 -5.84 -9.02 -2.82
C MET A 167 -7.34 -8.68 -2.87
N PRO A 168 -7.80 -7.53 -2.33
CA PRO A 168 -9.19 -7.12 -2.49
C PRO A 168 -9.52 -6.84 -3.96
N VAL A 169 -8.51 -6.39 -4.72
CA VAL A 169 -8.61 -6.15 -6.15
C VAL A 169 -7.54 -7.00 -6.85
N ASP A 170 -7.97 -8.04 -7.58
CA ASP A 170 -7.07 -8.87 -8.40
C ASP A 170 -6.78 -8.18 -9.73
N PHE A 171 -5.80 -7.28 -9.73
CA PHE A 171 -5.37 -6.52 -10.91
C PHE A 171 -4.94 -7.40 -12.10
N ASP A 172 -4.53 -8.66 -11.88
CA ASP A 172 -4.14 -9.57 -12.96
C ASP A 172 -5.32 -10.01 -13.82
N ARG A 173 -6.52 -9.98 -13.22
CA ARG A 173 -7.74 -10.47 -13.83
C ARG A 173 -8.67 -9.32 -14.23
N ILE A 174 -8.26 -8.07 -14.04
CA ILE A 174 -9.04 -6.92 -14.50
C ILE A 174 -8.99 -6.86 -16.02
N ASN A 175 -10.15 -6.81 -16.64
CA ASN A 175 -10.33 -6.56 -18.06
C ASN A 175 -11.54 -5.65 -18.28
N LEU A 176 -11.67 -5.11 -19.50
CA LEU A 176 -12.75 -4.18 -19.86
C LEU A 176 -14.15 -4.70 -19.52
N PHE A 177 -14.36 -6.02 -19.54
CA PHE A 177 -15.65 -6.66 -19.27
C PHE A 177 -15.99 -6.78 -17.79
N ASN A 178 -15.01 -6.68 -16.89
CA ASN A 178 -15.22 -6.90 -15.46
C ASN A 178 -14.85 -5.71 -14.55
N LEU A 179 -14.45 -4.58 -15.13
CA LEU A 179 -14.22 -3.32 -14.41
C LEU A 179 -15.41 -2.90 -13.54
N GLY A 180 -16.63 -3.13 -14.03
CA GLY A 180 -17.86 -2.82 -13.27
C GLY A 180 -18.06 -3.67 -12.02
N SER A 181 -17.43 -4.84 -11.95
CA SER A 181 -17.58 -5.83 -10.85
C SER A 181 -16.51 -5.73 -9.76
N ILE A 182 -15.60 -4.74 -9.86
CA ILE A 182 -14.50 -4.56 -8.91
C ILE A 182 -15.02 -4.32 -7.48
N PRO A 183 -16.04 -3.46 -7.27
CA PRO A 183 -16.57 -3.23 -5.92
C PRO A 183 -17.07 -4.50 -5.25
N GLU A 184 -17.83 -5.35 -5.95
CA GLU A 184 -18.33 -6.61 -5.40
C GLU A 184 -17.19 -7.57 -5.06
N LYS A 185 -16.22 -7.76 -5.97
CA LYS A 185 -15.06 -8.63 -5.74
C LYS A 185 -14.22 -8.20 -4.53
N MET A 186 -14.09 -6.90 -4.33
CA MET A 186 -13.42 -6.34 -3.17
C MET A 186 -14.18 -6.64 -1.88
N VAL A 187 -15.52 -6.55 -1.88
CA VAL A 187 -16.33 -6.95 -0.73
C VAL A 187 -16.20 -8.46 -0.46
N GLU A 188 -16.13 -9.30 -1.49
CA GLU A 188 -15.90 -10.75 -1.33
C GLU A 188 -14.59 -11.07 -0.63
N ALA A 189 -13.51 -10.33 -0.90
CA ALA A 189 -12.27 -10.48 -0.16
C ALA A 189 -12.45 -10.18 1.35
N PHE A 190 -13.23 -9.17 1.70
CA PHE A 190 -13.58 -8.87 3.09
C PHE A 190 -14.48 -9.94 3.72
N LYS A 191 -15.45 -10.46 2.96
CA LYS A 191 -16.30 -11.57 3.42
C LYS A 191 -15.45 -12.78 3.75
N TYR A 192 -14.43 -13.08 2.94
CA TYR A 192 -13.52 -14.18 3.20
C TYR A 192 -12.68 -13.98 4.48
N VAL A 193 -11.99 -12.85 4.64
CA VAL A 193 -11.12 -12.64 5.82
C VAL A 193 -11.90 -12.58 7.13
N GLY A 194 -13.16 -12.13 7.07
CA GLY A 194 -14.06 -12.01 8.22
C GLY A 194 -15.14 -13.08 8.27
N LYS A 195 -14.96 -14.23 7.59
CA LYS A 195 -15.97 -15.29 7.45
C LYS A 195 -16.50 -15.82 8.79
N ASP A 196 -15.69 -15.78 9.83
CA ASP A 196 -16.01 -16.29 11.17
C ASP A 196 -16.77 -15.27 12.04
N CYS A 197 -17.22 -14.15 11.48
CA CYS A 197 -17.89 -13.07 12.20
C CYS A 197 -19.25 -12.70 11.58
N PRO A 198 -20.37 -13.29 12.04
CA PRO A 198 -21.70 -13.10 11.46
C PRO A 198 -22.17 -11.64 11.37
N GLU A 199 -21.89 -10.84 12.40
CA GLU A 199 -22.24 -9.42 12.46
C GLU A 199 -21.53 -8.62 11.36
N PHE A 200 -20.24 -8.92 11.14
CA PHE A 200 -19.48 -8.32 10.05
C PHE A 200 -19.98 -8.79 8.68
N GLN A 201 -20.36 -10.06 8.54
CA GLN A 201 -21.00 -10.54 7.31
C GLN A 201 -22.30 -9.79 7.01
N GLN A 202 -23.10 -9.45 8.03
CA GLN A 202 -24.31 -8.66 7.87
C GLN A 202 -23.98 -7.22 7.43
N TYR A 203 -22.97 -6.59 8.03
CA TYR A 203 -22.47 -5.29 7.58
C TYR A 203 -22.05 -5.32 6.11
N LEU A 204 -21.26 -6.33 5.71
CA LEU A 204 -20.74 -6.44 4.33
C LEU A 204 -21.86 -6.63 3.30
N LYS A 205 -22.96 -7.32 3.64
CA LYS A 205 -24.13 -7.44 2.75
C LYS A 205 -24.79 -6.09 2.47
N VAL A 206 -24.92 -5.24 3.49
CA VAL A 206 -25.47 -3.88 3.32
C VAL A 206 -24.47 -2.99 2.57
N PHE A 207 -23.19 -3.11 2.91
CA PHE A 207 -22.12 -2.34 2.30
C PHE A 207 -21.95 -2.66 0.81
N GLU A 208 -22.08 -3.92 0.41
CA GLU A 208 -22.07 -4.36 -1.00
C GLU A 208 -23.08 -3.59 -1.83
N GLY A 209 -24.32 -3.48 -1.36
CA GLY A 209 -25.37 -2.69 -2.02
C GLY A 209 -24.96 -1.22 -2.19
N LYS A 210 -24.36 -0.63 -1.16
CA LYS A 210 -23.91 0.77 -1.18
C LYS A 210 -22.80 1.02 -2.21
N VAL A 211 -21.81 0.14 -2.32
CA VAL A 211 -20.65 0.37 -3.21
C VAL A 211 -21.00 0.21 -4.70
N VAL A 212 -22.09 -0.48 -5.02
CA VAL A 212 -22.61 -0.60 -6.40
C VAL A 212 -23.62 0.49 -6.76
N GLU A 213 -24.06 1.31 -5.81
CA GLU A 213 -24.95 2.43 -6.10
C GLU A 213 -24.31 3.43 -7.06
N LYS A 214 -25.07 3.86 -8.09
CA LYS A 214 -24.59 4.82 -9.09
C LYS A 214 -24.16 6.16 -8.46
N SER A 215 -24.87 6.62 -7.42
CA SER A 215 -24.54 7.81 -6.64
C SER A 215 -23.16 7.68 -5.99
N TYR A 216 -22.90 6.53 -5.36
CA TYR A 216 -21.63 6.22 -4.72
C TYR A 216 -20.50 6.16 -5.75
N GLN A 217 -20.68 5.41 -6.84
CA GLN A 217 -19.70 5.33 -7.92
C GLN A 217 -19.41 6.70 -8.57
N LYS A 218 -20.43 7.55 -8.71
CA LYS A 218 -20.27 8.92 -9.20
C LYS A 218 -19.42 9.74 -8.23
N LYS A 219 -19.69 9.66 -6.92
CA LYS A 219 -18.88 10.31 -5.89
C LYS A 219 -17.42 9.87 -5.95
N MET A 220 -17.14 8.57 -6.07
CA MET A 220 -15.76 8.05 -6.19
C MET A 220 -15.02 8.66 -7.40
N LYS A 221 -15.71 8.82 -8.54
CA LYS A 221 -15.15 9.45 -9.74
C LYS A 221 -14.90 10.95 -9.55
N GLU A 222 -15.77 11.64 -8.82
CA GLU A 222 -15.62 13.05 -8.49
C GLU A 222 -14.46 13.27 -7.51
N ASP A 223 -14.38 12.46 -6.46
CA ASP A 223 -13.27 12.46 -5.50
C ASP A 223 -11.93 12.27 -6.21
N TYR A 224 -11.82 11.28 -7.11
CA TYR A 224 -10.62 11.07 -7.92
C TYR A 224 -10.21 12.33 -8.69
N LYS A 225 -11.15 12.98 -9.38
CA LYS A 225 -10.89 14.22 -10.13
C LYS A 225 -10.46 15.36 -9.21
N ASN A 226 -11.10 15.48 -8.05
CA ASN A 226 -10.80 16.52 -7.07
C ASN A 226 -9.38 16.33 -6.49
N LEU A 227 -9.00 15.10 -6.14
CA LEU A 227 -7.65 14.79 -5.66
C LEU A 227 -6.59 15.03 -6.72
N TYR A 228 -6.87 14.68 -7.98
CA TYR A 228 -5.97 14.97 -9.10
C TYR A 228 -5.77 16.47 -9.30
N ASN A 229 -6.85 17.25 -9.28
CA ASN A 229 -6.77 18.70 -9.41
C ASN A 229 -6.04 19.33 -8.22
N LYS A 230 -6.35 18.90 -7.00
CA LYS A 230 -5.66 19.35 -5.77
C LYS A 230 -4.15 19.13 -5.87
N ALA A 231 -3.71 17.94 -6.26
CA ALA A 231 -2.28 17.62 -6.40
C ALA A 231 -1.59 18.51 -7.44
N ASN A 232 -2.23 18.76 -8.59
CA ASN A 232 -1.66 19.62 -9.63
C ASN A 232 -1.63 21.11 -9.23
N GLU A 233 -2.65 21.60 -8.51
CA GLU A 233 -2.67 22.97 -8.01
C GLU A 233 -1.59 23.19 -6.94
N GLU A 234 -1.44 22.26 -6.00
CA GLU A 234 -0.39 22.32 -4.98
C GLU A 234 1.00 22.26 -5.62
N ALA A 235 1.22 21.32 -6.53
CA ALA A 235 2.48 21.22 -7.26
C ALA A 235 2.82 22.51 -8.00
N LYS A 236 1.85 23.12 -8.70
CA LYS A 236 2.03 24.39 -9.40
C LYS A 236 2.38 25.53 -8.44
N LYS A 237 1.69 25.63 -7.30
CA LYS A 237 1.94 26.68 -6.29
C LYS A 237 3.34 26.55 -5.66
N SER A 238 3.82 25.33 -5.50
CA SER A 238 5.13 25.04 -4.89
C SER A 238 6.27 24.87 -5.90
N GLY A 239 6.03 25.10 -7.20
CA GLY A 239 7.05 24.96 -8.24
C GLY A 239 7.55 23.52 -8.45
N LYS A 240 6.76 22.52 -8.05
CA LYS A 240 7.09 21.10 -8.19
C LYS A 240 6.96 20.64 -9.65
N SER A 241 7.79 19.68 -10.03
CA SER A 241 7.77 19.04 -11.34
C SER A 241 6.51 18.18 -11.55
N PHE A 242 6.28 17.75 -12.79
CA PHE A 242 5.20 16.82 -13.12
C PHE A 242 5.30 15.50 -12.34
N GLY A 243 6.49 14.91 -12.25
CA GLY A 243 6.69 13.67 -11.48
C GLY A 243 6.34 13.85 -10.00
N GLU A 244 6.71 14.99 -9.40
CA GLU A 244 6.33 15.31 -8.02
C GLU A 244 4.82 15.56 -7.86
N SER A 245 4.14 16.14 -8.86
CA SER A 245 2.67 16.27 -8.83
C SER A 245 1.98 14.90 -8.88
N GLN A 246 2.54 13.96 -9.64
CA GLN A 246 2.04 12.58 -9.69
C GLN A 246 2.30 11.83 -8.38
N GLN A 247 3.43 12.08 -7.71
CA GLN A 247 3.69 11.54 -6.37
C GLN A 247 2.68 12.05 -5.36
N LEU A 248 2.44 13.37 -5.30
CA LEU A 248 1.42 13.97 -4.45
C LEU A 248 0.03 13.39 -4.72
N PHE A 249 -0.32 13.22 -6.00
CA PHE A 249 -1.57 12.59 -6.38
C PHE A 249 -1.66 11.15 -5.88
N GLY A 250 -0.60 10.37 -6.05
CA GLY A 250 -0.51 9.00 -5.53
C GLY A 250 -0.68 8.96 -4.00
N ASP A 251 -0.02 9.85 -3.26
CA ASP A 251 -0.13 9.91 -1.80
C ASP A 251 -1.57 10.17 -1.35
N TYR A 252 -2.26 11.13 -2.00
CA TYR A 252 -3.69 11.38 -1.75
C TYR A 252 -4.58 10.19 -2.10
N MET A 253 -4.31 9.51 -3.21
CA MET A 253 -5.08 8.32 -3.59
C MET A 253 -4.86 7.16 -2.62
N LEU A 254 -3.63 6.97 -2.15
CA LEU A 254 -3.29 5.96 -1.16
C LEU A 254 -4.02 6.22 0.16
N GLU A 255 -3.99 7.46 0.66
CA GLU A 255 -4.70 7.87 1.87
C GLU A 255 -6.21 7.68 1.72
N TYR A 256 -6.78 8.14 0.60
CA TYR A 256 -8.19 7.99 0.30
C TYR A 256 -8.66 6.54 0.29
N TYR A 257 -7.92 5.65 -0.38
CA TYR A 257 -8.25 4.22 -0.38
C TYR A 257 -7.97 3.56 0.96
N LEU A 258 -6.92 3.96 1.67
CA LEU A 258 -6.63 3.46 3.00
C LEU A 258 -7.77 3.79 3.97
N ASP A 259 -8.30 5.01 3.94
CA ASP A 259 -9.46 5.40 4.75
C ASP A 259 -10.71 4.59 4.41
N PHE A 260 -10.95 4.35 3.11
CA PHE A 260 -12.01 3.47 2.68
C PHE A 260 -11.86 2.05 3.26
N TYR A 261 -10.69 1.44 3.15
CA TYR A 261 -10.44 0.09 3.67
C TYR A 261 -10.45 0.04 5.20
N LYS A 262 -9.90 1.06 5.86
CA LYS A 262 -9.94 1.19 7.33
C LYS A 262 -11.37 1.28 7.82
N GLY A 263 -12.27 1.99 7.14
CA GLY A 263 -13.68 2.05 7.49
C GLY A 263 -14.33 0.65 7.56
N ILE A 264 -13.99 -0.23 6.62
CA ILE A 264 -14.45 -1.62 6.61
C ILE A 264 -13.81 -2.42 7.76
N VAL A 265 -12.49 -2.29 7.95
CA VAL A 265 -11.77 -3.00 9.01
C VAL A 265 -12.23 -2.58 10.40
N MET A 266 -12.53 -1.30 10.63
CA MET A 266 -13.04 -0.81 11.91
C MET A 266 -14.40 -1.45 12.27
N GLU A 267 -15.25 -1.71 11.28
CA GLU A 267 -16.49 -2.47 11.52
C GLU A 267 -16.21 -3.94 11.84
N TYR A 268 -15.17 -4.55 11.26
CA TYR A 268 -14.71 -5.87 11.72
C TYR A 268 -14.24 -5.80 13.18
N GLU A 269 -13.37 -4.86 13.53
CA GLU A 269 -12.80 -4.76 14.88
C GLU A 269 -13.84 -4.49 15.97
N LYS A 270 -14.86 -3.70 15.65
CA LYS A 270 -15.99 -3.39 16.53
C LYS A 270 -16.86 -4.61 16.80
N ASN A 271 -17.11 -5.43 15.79
CA ASN A 271 -18.11 -6.49 15.85
C ASN A 271 -17.52 -7.89 16.08
N CYS A 272 -16.23 -8.09 15.81
CA CYS A 272 -15.57 -9.40 15.84
C CYS A 272 -14.58 -9.49 17.00
N LYS A 273 -14.70 -10.53 17.83
CA LYS A 273 -13.85 -10.74 19.01
C LYS A 273 -12.53 -11.41 18.64
#